data_AF-A0A3B9PMC7-F1
#
_entry.id   AF-A0A3B9PMC7-F1
#
_cell.length_a   1.000
_cell.length_b   1.000
_cell.length_c   1.000
_cell.angle_alpha   90.00
_cell.angle_beta   90.00
_cell.angle_gamma   90.00
#
_symmetry.space_group_name_H-M   'P 1'
#
loop_
_entity.id
_entity.type
_entity.pdbx_description
1 polymer ?
#
loop_
_entity_poly.entity_id
_entity_poly.type
_entity_poly.pdbx_seq_one_letter_code
_entity_poly.pdbx_strand_id
1 'polypeptide(L)'
;MDSVSDPRPKWEIFCQVVDNFGDIGVCWRLARDLARRDAAGVRLWVDDWAVLTRICPAAAGMDPASGGTLDGVSLRHWTPAFAASVPGEIVIEAFACELPAAQLEAMAAMAVAPVWINLEYLSAEDWVAGCHGLASPHPRLPLTKHFFFPGFDENTGGLLREADLLARRDRFLAQPQGLSAWR
;
A
#
# COMPACT_ATOMS: atom_id res chain seq x y z
N MET A 1 16.47 26.46 11.65
CA MET A 1 16.38 25.00 11.62
C MET A 1 15.25 24.69 10.67
N ASP A 2 15.58 24.63 9.38
CA ASP A 2 14.59 24.38 8.35
C ASP A 2 14.18 22.91 8.48
N SER A 3 12.98 22.67 9.02
CA SER A 3 12.39 21.34 9.00
C SER A 3 12.23 20.95 7.54
N VAL A 4 13.05 20.01 7.06
CA VAL A 4 12.85 19.40 5.75
C VAL A 4 11.48 18.72 5.81
N SER A 5 10.46 19.40 5.30
CA SER A 5 9.12 18.84 5.17
C SER A 5 9.21 17.66 4.22
N ASP A 6 8.80 16.48 4.68
CA ASP A 6 8.69 15.28 3.84
C ASP A 6 7.86 15.64 2.60
N PRO A 7 8.40 15.53 1.37
CA PRO A 7 7.64 15.90 0.17
C PRO A 7 6.35 15.10 0.10
N ARG A 8 5.28 15.73 -0.38
CA ARG A 8 3.98 15.07 -0.56
C ARG A 8 4.15 13.88 -1.51
N PRO A 9 3.90 12.63 -1.08
CA PRO A 9 3.96 11.49 -2.00
C PRO A 9 2.72 11.51 -2.88
N LYS A 10 2.79 10.93 -4.08
CA LYS A 10 1.58 10.67 -4.85
C LYS A 10 0.75 9.57 -4.22
N TRP A 11 1.40 8.48 -3.80
CA TRP A 11 0.74 7.32 -3.21
C TRP A 11 1.06 7.22 -1.74
N GLU A 12 0.03 7.15 -0.90
CA GLU A 12 0.17 6.92 0.53
C GLU A 12 -0.65 5.70 0.93
N ILE A 13 0.00 4.68 1.48
CA ILE A 13 -0.60 3.39 1.77
C ILE A 13 -0.52 3.15 3.27
N PHE A 14 -1.65 2.82 3.89
CA PHE A 14 -1.73 2.45 5.30
C PHE A 14 -2.03 0.97 5.42
N CYS A 15 -1.09 0.25 6.05
CA CYS A 15 -1.21 -1.17 6.32
C CYS A 15 -1.21 -1.38 7.84
N GLN A 16 -2.35 -1.80 8.38
CA GLN A 16 -2.42 -2.37 9.72
C GLN A 16 -2.34 -3.88 9.58
N VAL A 17 -1.37 -4.51 10.22
CA VAL A 17 -1.11 -5.93 10.11
C VAL A 17 -2.07 -6.71 11.01
N VAL A 18 -3.09 -7.32 10.41
CA VAL A 18 -4.05 -8.18 11.12
C VAL A 18 -3.83 -9.63 10.70
N ASP A 19 -3.72 -9.91 9.40
CA ASP A 19 -3.45 -11.24 8.85
C ASP A 19 -1.95 -11.48 8.60
N ASN A 20 -1.17 -11.50 9.69
CA ASN A 20 0.25 -11.84 9.70
C ASN A 20 1.03 -11.26 8.50
N PHE A 21 1.51 -12.11 7.57
CA PHE A 21 2.29 -11.69 6.41
C PHE A 21 1.45 -11.36 5.18
N GLY A 22 0.14 -11.65 5.19
CA GLY A 22 -0.76 -11.45 4.06
C GLY A 22 -0.93 -9.98 3.74
N ASP A 23 -1.42 -9.21 4.70
CA ASP A 23 -1.71 -7.79 4.53
C ASP A 23 -0.47 -7.01 4.10
N ILE A 24 0.61 -7.13 4.88
CA ILE A 24 1.85 -6.42 4.60
C ILE A 24 2.54 -6.92 3.34
N GLY A 25 2.39 -8.20 2.99
CA GLY A 25 2.91 -8.76 1.76
C GLY A 25 2.27 -8.17 0.52
N VAL A 26 0.94 -7.99 0.55
CA VAL A 26 0.19 -7.34 -0.53
C VAL A 26 0.51 -5.85 -0.60
N CYS A 27 0.48 -5.13 0.52
CA CYS A 27 0.81 -3.71 0.59
C CYS A 27 2.23 -3.42 0.11
N TRP A 28 3.21 -4.22 0.53
CA TRP A 28 4.60 -4.09 0.09
C TRP A 28 4.76 -4.37 -1.41
N ARG A 29 4.12 -5.43 -1.92
CA ARG A 29 4.15 -5.75 -3.35
C ARG A 29 3.57 -4.61 -4.18
N LEU A 30 2.40 -4.09 -3.79
CA LEU A 30 1.74 -2.96 -4.44
C LEU A 30 2.64 -1.71 -4.40
N ALA A 31 3.17 -1.35 -3.22
CA ALA A 31 4.00 -0.17 -3.04
C ALA A 31 5.22 -0.17 -3.96
N ARG A 32 5.93 -1.31 -4.06
CA ARG A 32 7.09 -1.43 -4.95
C ARG A 32 6.73 -1.37 -6.43
N ASP A 33 5.61 -1.99 -6.83
CA ASP A 33 5.19 -1.95 -8.23
C ASP A 33 4.78 -0.53 -8.64
N LEU A 34 4.10 0.21 -7.75
CA LEU A 34 3.82 1.63 -7.93
C LEU A 34 5.11 2.46 -8.02
N ALA A 35 6.06 2.26 -7.10
CA ALA A 35 7.32 3.01 -7.10
C ALA A 35 8.18 2.76 -8.35
N ARG A 36 8.07 1.58 -8.96
CA ARG A 36 8.74 1.28 -10.25
C ARG A 36 8.07 1.96 -11.45
N ARG A 37 6.75 2.13 -11.40
CA ARG A 37 5.95 2.72 -12.49
C ARG A 37 5.89 4.24 -12.41
N ASP A 38 6.00 4.79 -11.21
CA ASP A 38 5.70 6.18 -10.92
C ASP A 38 6.81 6.82 -10.08
N ALA A 39 7.45 7.85 -10.65
CA ALA A 39 8.49 8.60 -9.97
C ALA A 39 7.95 9.58 -8.91
N ALA A 40 6.62 9.79 -8.83
CA ALA A 40 6.01 10.75 -7.91
C ALA A 40 5.92 10.28 -6.44
N GLY A 41 6.61 9.19 -6.10
CA GLY A 41 6.86 8.77 -4.72
C GLY A 41 5.73 7.96 -4.09
N VAL A 42 6.12 6.93 -3.35
CA VAL A 42 5.23 6.05 -2.59
C VAL A 42 5.65 6.07 -1.13
N ARG A 43 4.71 6.34 -0.22
CA ARG A 43 4.89 6.21 1.22
C ARG A 43 4.02 5.06 1.74
N LEU A 44 4.62 4.11 2.45
CA LEU A 44 3.96 2.98 3.07
C LEU A 44 4.11 3.07 4.59
N TRP A 45 2.98 3.23 5.28
CA TRP A 45 2.85 3.17 6.71
C TRP A 45 2.53 1.74 7.15
N VAL A 46 3.29 1.24 8.12
CA VAL A 46 3.13 -0.13 8.67
C VAL A 46 3.11 -0.03 10.18
N ASP A 47 2.16 -0.69 10.85
CA ASP A 47 2.04 -0.68 12.31
C ASP A 47 2.98 -1.71 13.00
N ASP A 48 3.16 -2.88 12.38
CA ASP A 48 4.08 -3.92 12.87
C ASP A 48 5.35 -3.99 12.01
N TRP A 49 6.38 -3.29 12.47
CA TRP A 49 7.69 -3.29 11.82
C TRP A 49 8.38 -4.67 11.88
N ALA A 50 8.16 -5.45 12.93
CA ALA A 50 8.78 -6.77 13.06
C ALA A 50 8.26 -7.71 11.97
N VAL A 51 6.96 -7.68 11.68
CA VAL A 51 6.36 -8.47 10.59
C VAL A 51 6.88 -7.99 9.23
N LEU A 52 6.99 -6.68 9.00
CA LEU A 52 7.62 -6.14 7.77
C LEU A 52 9.02 -6.72 7.54
N THR A 53 9.87 -6.76 8.57
CA THR A 53 11.26 -7.24 8.42
C THR A 53 11.35 -8.72 8.05
N ARG A 54 10.32 -9.52 8.29
CA ARG A 54 10.28 -10.94 7.89
C ARG A 54 10.11 -11.12 6.38
N ILE A 55 9.32 -10.26 5.74
CA ILE A 55 9.11 -10.29 4.28
C ILE A 55 10.07 -9.35 3.54
N CYS A 56 10.66 -8.39 4.26
CA CYS A 56 11.57 -7.39 3.74
C CYS A 56 12.80 -7.27 4.67
N PRO A 57 13.73 -8.24 4.64
CA PRO A 57 14.87 -8.27 5.57
C PRO A 57 15.77 -7.03 5.55
N ALA A 58 15.83 -6.33 4.41
CA ALA A 58 16.58 -5.08 4.28
C ALA A 58 16.06 -3.94 5.21
N ALA A 59 14.80 -4.01 5.65
CA ALA A 59 14.24 -3.05 6.60
C ALA A 59 14.73 -3.30 8.05
N ALA A 60 15.35 -4.44 8.35
CA ALA A 60 15.81 -4.77 9.71
C ALA A 60 16.96 -3.87 10.21
N GLY A 61 17.72 -3.26 9.28
CA GLY A 61 18.75 -2.28 9.60
C GLY A 61 18.24 -0.84 9.75
N MET A 62 16.94 -0.61 9.57
CA MET A 62 16.32 0.71 9.68
C MET A 62 15.78 0.92 11.09
N ASP A 63 15.93 2.14 11.61
CA ASP A 63 15.26 2.55 12.84
C ASP A 63 13.77 2.82 12.54
N PRO A 64 12.81 2.10 13.16
CA PRO A 64 11.39 2.30 12.91
C PRO A 64 10.92 3.73 13.18
N ALA A 65 11.52 4.44 14.15
CA ALA A 65 11.11 5.79 14.52
C ALA A 65 11.39 6.81 13.41
N SER A 66 12.46 6.61 12.64
CA SER A 66 12.82 7.46 11.51
C SER A 66 12.38 6.87 10.16
N GLY A 67 12.22 5.55 10.08
CA GLY A 67 11.91 4.83 8.85
C GLY A 67 13.08 4.81 7.87
N GLY A 68 12.77 4.68 6.57
CA GLY A 68 13.79 4.66 5.52
C GLY A 68 13.20 4.56 4.13
N THR A 69 14.06 4.52 3.11
CA THR A 69 13.63 4.30 1.72
C THR A 69 14.20 2.99 1.20
N LEU A 70 13.36 2.17 0.59
CA LEU A 70 13.75 0.91 -0.02
C LEU A 70 12.94 0.66 -1.30
N ASP A 71 13.59 0.21 -2.38
CA ASP A 71 12.94 -0.03 -3.68
C ASP A 71 12.09 1.17 -4.18
N GLY A 72 12.49 2.40 -3.83
CA GLY A 72 11.77 3.63 -4.17
C GLY A 72 10.55 3.94 -3.27
N VAL A 73 10.30 3.13 -2.24
CA VAL A 73 9.22 3.30 -1.27
C VAL A 73 9.76 3.90 0.03
N SER A 74 9.15 5.00 0.48
CA SER A 74 9.37 5.55 1.82
C SER A 74 8.58 4.72 2.85
N LEU A 75 9.30 3.97 3.69
CA LEU A 75 8.74 3.16 4.75
C LEU A 75 8.65 4.00 6.03
N ARG A 76 7.47 4.01 6.66
CA ARG A 76 7.21 4.72 7.92
C ARG A 76 6.53 3.81 8.92
N HIS A 77 6.88 3.95 10.20
CA HIS A 77 6.23 3.21 11.28
C HIS A 77 4.97 3.94 11.74
N TRP A 78 3.84 3.24 11.71
CA TRP A 78 2.56 3.71 12.20
C TRP A 78 2.43 3.32 13.67
N THR A 79 2.31 4.31 14.55
CA THR A 79 2.06 4.07 15.98
C THR A 79 0.75 4.72 16.42
N PRO A 80 0.16 4.32 17.58
CA PRO A 80 -1.02 4.98 18.12
C PRO A 80 -0.86 6.49 18.36
N ALA A 81 0.36 6.94 18.67
CA ALA A 81 0.71 8.36 18.81
C ALA A 81 1.00 9.01 17.44
N PHE A 82 0.10 8.80 16.47
CA PHE A 82 0.29 9.24 15.10
C PHE A 82 0.21 10.77 14.96
N ALA A 83 1.29 11.39 14.49
CA ALA A 83 1.27 12.77 14.03
C ALA A 83 0.92 12.80 12.54
N ALA A 84 -0.06 13.64 12.17
CA ALA A 84 -0.45 13.79 10.78
C ALA A 84 0.75 14.18 9.91
N SER A 85 0.84 13.56 8.74
CA SER A 85 1.77 13.96 7.68
C SER A 85 1.00 14.65 6.56
N VAL A 86 1.68 15.35 5.65
CA VAL A 86 1.02 15.91 4.46
C VAL A 86 0.45 14.74 3.65
N PRO A 87 -0.89 14.61 3.50
CA PRO A 87 -1.47 13.44 2.87
C PRO A 87 -1.04 13.29 1.42
N GLY A 88 -0.96 12.05 0.94
CA GLY A 88 -0.69 11.78 -0.47
C GLY A 88 -1.74 12.36 -1.43
N GLU A 89 -1.53 12.25 -2.74
CA GLU A 89 -2.60 12.54 -3.72
C GLU A 89 -3.66 11.44 -3.73
N ILE A 90 -3.20 10.20 -3.52
CA ILE A 90 -4.02 8.99 -3.43
C ILE A 90 -3.67 8.31 -2.10
N VAL A 91 -4.68 8.14 -1.25
CA VAL A 91 -4.57 7.47 0.04
C VAL A 91 -5.27 6.11 -0.04
N ILE A 92 -4.51 5.05 0.21
CA ILE A 92 -4.98 3.67 0.23
C ILE A 92 -5.06 3.22 1.69
N GLU A 93 -6.28 3.04 2.17
CA GLU A 93 -6.62 2.30 3.39
C GLU A 93 -6.65 0.82 3.02
N ALA A 94 -5.70 0.02 3.51
CA ALA A 94 -5.66 -1.41 3.19
C ALA A 94 -6.43 -2.23 4.21
N PHE A 95 -7.29 -3.12 3.70
CA PHE A 95 -8.04 -4.14 4.44
C PHE A 95 -8.91 -3.56 5.56
N ALA A 96 -9.53 -2.40 5.27
CA ALA A 96 -10.37 -1.67 6.21
C ALA A 96 -9.66 -1.33 7.53
N CYS A 97 -8.35 -1.08 7.50
CA CYS A 97 -7.65 -0.51 8.64
C CYS A 97 -8.23 0.86 8.99
N GLU A 98 -8.27 1.22 10.28
CA GLU A 98 -8.79 2.52 10.66
C GLU A 98 -7.71 3.59 10.51
N LEU A 99 -7.83 4.45 9.51
CA LEU A 99 -6.90 5.58 9.36
C LEU A 99 -6.91 6.46 10.62
N PRO A 100 -5.74 6.97 11.07
CA PRO A 100 -5.69 7.87 12.22
C PRO A 100 -6.58 9.08 12.01
N ALA A 101 -7.35 9.48 13.03
CA ALA A 101 -8.22 10.64 12.95
C ALA A 101 -7.47 11.92 12.51
N ALA A 102 -6.23 12.09 13.00
CA ALA A 102 -5.38 13.21 12.59
C ALA A 102 -5.07 13.22 11.08
N GLN A 103 -4.91 12.05 10.46
CA GLN A 103 -4.70 11.94 9.02
C GLN A 103 -5.99 12.25 8.24
N LEU A 104 -7.15 11.75 8.70
CA LEU A 104 -8.44 12.05 8.07
C LEU A 104 -8.77 13.55 8.11
N GLU A 105 -8.53 14.22 9.24
CA GLU A 105 -8.68 15.68 9.35
C GLU A 105 -7.70 16.41 8.42
N ALA A 106 -6.45 15.96 8.31
CA ALA A 106 -5.48 16.52 7.38
C ALA A 106 -5.90 16.35 5.91
N MET A 107 -6.47 15.20 5.54
CA MET A 107 -7.04 14.94 4.22
C MET A 107 -8.21 15.87 3.92
N ALA A 108 -9.11 16.07 4.89
CA ALA A 108 -10.29 16.93 4.75
C ALA A 108 -9.94 18.43 4.67
N ALA A 109 -8.83 18.84 5.29
CA ALA A 109 -8.36 20.22 5.27
C ALA A 109 -7.62 20.61 3.96
N MET A 110 -7.37 19.67 3.05
CA MET A 110 -6.70 19.96 1.78
C MET A 110 -7.61 20.77 0.85
N ALA A 111 -7.02 21.70 0.10
CA ALA A 111 -7.75 22.45 -0.93
C ALA A 111 -8.38 21.54 -2.00
N VAL A 112 -7.68 20.43 -2.31
CA VAL A 112 -8.20 19.30 -3.08
C VAL A 112 -8.00 18.06 -2.23
N ALA A 113 -9.11 17.47 -1.78
CA ALA A 113 -9.08 16.22 -1.02
C ALA A 113 -8.42 15.10 -1.85
N PRO A 114 -7.64 14.23 -1.22
CA PRO A 114 -7.03 13.11 -1.93
C PRO A 114 -8.08 12.08 -2.36
N VAL A 115 -7.74 11.30 -3.38
CA VAL A 115 -8.52 10.11 -3.73
C VAL A 115 -8.35 9.09 -2.60
N TRP A 116 -9.43 8.74 -1.92
CA TRP A 116 -9.41 7.76 -0.83
C TRP A 116 -9.96 6.42 -1.30
N ILE A 117 -9.11 5.40 -1.27
CA ILE A 117 -9.40 4.04 -1.69
C ILE A 117 -9.37 3.12 -0.49
N ASN A 118 -10.40 2.28 -0.32
CA ASN A 118 -10.34 1.11 0.55
C ASN A 118 -9.93 -0.10 -0.30
N LEU A 119 -8.71 -0.61 -0.10
CA LEU A 119 -8.26 -1.84 -0.75
C LEU A 119 -8.79 -3.03 0.05
N GLU A 120 -9.70 -3.79 -0.55
CA GLU A 120 -10.32 -4.95 0.08
C GLU A 120 -9.51 -6.23 -0.15
N TYR A 121 -9.86 -7.28 0.58
CA TYR A 121 -9.33 -8.61 0.31
C TYR A 121 -9.77 -9.12 -1.06
N LEU A 122 -8.91 -9.93 -1.66
CA LEU A 122 -9.22 -10.67 -2.88
C LEU A 122 -10.37 -11.63 -2.63
N SER A 123 -11.40 -11.60 -3.47
CA SER A 123 -12.44 -12.63 -3.51
C SER A 123 -12.77 -13.02 -4.95
N ALA A 124 -13.20 -14.27 -5.10
CA ALA A 124 -13.71 -14.84 -6.34
C ALA A 124 -15.24 -14.93 -6.34
N GLU A 125 -15.91 -14.33 -5.35
CA GLU A 125 -17.36 -14.31 -5.27
C GLU A 125 -17.94 -13.27 -6.23
N ASP A 126 -18.96 -13.65 -7.01
CA ASP A 126 -19.56 -12.83 -8.07
C ASP A 126 -20.02 -11.43 -7.59
N TRP A 127 -20.38 -11.29 -6.32
CA TRP A 127 -20.91 -10.03 -5.77
C TRP A 127 -19.87 -8.91 -5.71
N VAL A 128 -18.57 -9.23 -5.67
CA VAL A 128 -17.52 -8.21 -5.52
C VAL A 128 -17.44 -7.25 -6.70
N ALA A 129 -17.81 -7.71 -7.90
CA ALA A 129 -17.92 -6.88 -9.09
C ALA A 129 -18.98 -5.78 -8.93
N GLY A 130 -20.08 -6.06 -8.20
CA GLY A 130 -21.12 -5.06 -7.90
C GLY A 130 -20.69 -4.04 -6.83
N CYS A 131 -19.66 -4.36 -6.04
CA CYS A 131 -19.15 -3.50 -4.97
C CYS A 131 -17.88 -2.73 -5.36
N HIS A 132 -17.16 -3.18 -6.40
CA HIS A 132 -15.97 -2.50 -6.90
C HIS A 132 -16.31 -1.09 -7.44
N GLY A 133 -15.54 -0.09 -7.01
CA GLY A 133 -15.70 1.31 -7.39
C GLY A 133 -16.81 2.06 -6.64
N LEU A 134 -17.57 1.40 -5.75
CA LEU A 134 -18.63 2.06 -4.99
C LEU A 134 -18.08 3.15 -4.08
N ALA A 135 -18.75 4.30 -4.10
CA ALA A 135 -18.47 5.45 -3.25
C ALA A 135 -19.20 5.33 -1.91
N SER A 136 -18.51 5.69 -0.83
CA SER A 136 -19.02 5.74 0.54
C SER A 136 -18.62 7.09 1.17
N PRO A 137 -19.53 8.06 1.22
CA PRO A 137 -19.29 9.34 1.86
C PRO A 137 -18.98 9.16 3.35
N HIS A 138 -17.94 9.83 3.83
CA HIS A 138 -17.61 9.82 5.25
C HIS A 138 -18.72 10.54 6.04
N PRO A 139 -19.13 10.03 7.22
CA PRO A 139 -20.32 10.52 7.93
C PRO A 139 -20.25 11.97 8.43
N ARG A 140 -19.05 12.56 8.49
CA ARG A 140 -18.80 13.90 9.09
C ARG A 140 -17.91 14.78 8.22
N LEU A 141 -16.75 14.28 7.85
CA LEU A 141 -15.79 14.96 6.96
C LEU A 141 -16.22 14.97 5.49
N PRO A 142 -15.86 15.99 4.70
CA PRO A 142 -16.12 16.09 3.26
C PRO A 142 -15.19 15.16 2.44
N LEU A 143 -15.12 13.89 2.82
CA LEU A 143 -14.31 12.86 2.19
C LEU A 143 -15.23 11.76 1.64
N THR A 144 -14.83 11.14 0.53
CA THR A 144 -15.53 10.00 -0.05
C THR A 144 -14.55 8.85 -0.24
N LYS A 145 -14.81 7.73 0.43
CA LYS A 145 -14.05 6.50 0.30
C LYS A 145 -14.57 5.68 -0.88
N HIS A 146 -13.70 5.11 -1.69
CA HIS A 146 -14.08 4.24 -2.80
C HIS A 146 -13.58 2.82 -2.56
N PHE A 147 -14.47 1.84 -2.67
CA PHE A 147 -14.10 0.44 -2.46
C PHE A 147 -13.37 -0.13 -3.67
N PHE A 148 -12.22 -0.75 -3.45
CA PHE A 148 -11.44 -1.43 -4.48
C PHE A 148 -11.32 -2.90 -4.12
N PHE A 149 -12.14 -3.74 -4.76
CA PHE A 149 -12.12 -5.19 -4.62
C PHE A 149 -11.22 -5.83 -5.68
N PRO A 150 -10.07 -6.42 -5.32
CA PRO A 150 -9.36 -7.32 -6.21
C PRO A 150 -10.23 -8.55 -6.53
N GLY A 151 -10.12 -9.05 -7.75
CA GLY A 151 -10.91 -10.18 -8.22
C GLY A 151 -10.42 -10.73 -9.54
N PHE A 152 -11.08 -11.81 -9.99
CA PHE A 152 -10.71 -12.52 -11.21
C PHE A 152 -11.51 -12.07 -12.43
N ASP A 153 -12.63 -11.37 -12.23
CA ASP A 153 -13.49 -10.87 -13.31
C ASP A 153 -13.07 -9.49 -13.81
N GLU A 154 -13.47 -9.17 -15.04
CA GLU A 154 -13.17 -7.91 -15.73
C GLU A 154 -13.71 -6.67 -15.01
N ASN A 155 -14.78 -6.83 -14.21
CA ASN A 155 -15.43 -5.75 -13.47
C ASN A 155 -14.90 -5.58 -12.04
N THR A 156 -13.77 -6.19 -11.72
CA THR A 156 -13.08 -6.08 -10.43
C THR A 156 -11.75 -5.33 -10.59
N GLY A 157 -11.08 -5.06 -9.48
CA GLY A 157 -9.76 -4.42 -9.45
C GLY A 157 -8.62 -5.28 -9.99
N GLY A 158 -8.90 -6.51 -10.44
CA GLY A 158 -7.93 -7.44 -11.00
C GLY A 158 -6.94 -7.97 -9.96
N LEU A 159 -5.75 -8.36 -10.43
CA LEU A 159 -4.71 -9.00 -9.62
C LEU A 159 -3.39 -8.25 -9.74
N LEU A 160 -2.66 -8.17 -8.62
CA LEU A 160 -1.27 -7.70 -8.62
C LEU A 160 -0.39 -8.62 -9.46
N ARG A 161 0.21 -8.06 -10.51
CA ARG A 161 1.15 -8.74 -11.39
C ARG A 161 2.17 -7.75 -11.94
N GLU A 162 3.43 -7.91 -11.56
CA GLU A 162 4.51 -7.09 -12.10
C GLU A 162 4.63 -7.28 -13.61
N ALA A 163 4.95 -6.20 -14.35
CA ALA A 163 4.93 -6.18 -15.81
C ALA A 163 5.79 -7.28 -16.46
N ASP A 164 6.91 -7.65 -15.83
CA ASP A 164 7.87 -8.62 -16.34
C ASP A 164 7.75 -10.02 -15.70
N LEU A 165 6.77 -10.23 -14.80
CA LEU A 165 6.69 -11.42 -13.95
C LEU A 165 6.69 -12.72 -14.77
N LEU A 166 5.82 -12.80 -15.77
CA LEU A 166 5.66 -14.02 -16.57
C LEU A 166 6.91 -14.28 -17.43
N ALA A 167 7.49 -13.24 -18.04
CA ALA A 167 8.71 -13.38 -18.82
C ALA A 167 9.91 -13.84 -17.95
N ARG A 168 10.03 -13.33 -16.72
CA ARG A 168 11.07 -13.79 -15.77
C ARG A 168 10.83 -15.23 -15.33
N ARG A 169 9.58 -15.59 -15.03
CA ARG A 169 9.20 -16.97 -14.69
C ARG A 169 9.55 -17.94 -15.82
N ASP A 170 9.16 -17.62 -17.05
CA ASP A 170 9.37 -18.51 -18.20
C ASP A 170 10.87 -18.71 -18.49
N ARG A 171 11.66 -17.63 -18.38
CA ARG A 171 13.12 -17.71 -18.47
C ARG A 171 13.72 -18.60 -17.38
N PHE A 172 13.23 -18.49 -16.14
CA PHE A 172 13.70 -19.31 -15.03
C PHE A 172 13.37 -20.81 -15.24
N LEU A 173 12.15 -21.12 -15.67
CA LEU A 173 11.73 -22.51 -15.94
C LEU A 173 12.47 -23.15 -17.12
N ALA A 174 12.89 -22.34 -18.09
CA ALA A 174 13.67 -22.82 -19.25
C ALA A 174 15.15 -23.11 -18.92
N GLN A 175 15.62 -22.87 -17.70
CA GLN A 175 17.00 -23.12 -17.25
C GLN A 175 17.05 -24.38 -16.35
N PRO A 176 17.47 -25.56 -16.86
CA PRO A 176 17.56 -26.78 -16.06
C PRO A 176 18.45 -26.65 -14.82
N GLN A 177 19.50 -25.83 -14.91
CA GLN A 177 20.43 -25.55 -13.81
C GLN A 177 19.83 -24.57 -12.76
N GLY A 178 18.89 -23.70 -13.17
CA GLY A 178 18.26 -22.70 -12.30
C GLY A 178 17.31 -23.34 -11.28
N LEU A 179 16.58 -24.38 -11.68
CA LEU A 179 15.70 -25.15 -10.78
C LEU A 179 16.48 -25.99 -9.76
N SER A 180 17.62 -26.56 -10.16
CA SER A 180 18.47 -27.36 -9.26
C SER A 180 19.29 -26.53 -8.27
N ALA A 181 19.71 -25.32 -8.65
CA ALA A 181 20.49 -24.42 -7.81
C ALA A 181 19.66 -23.60 -6.82
N TRP A 182 18.34 -23.56 -7.00
CA TRP A 182 17.39 -22.83 -6.14
C TRP A 182 16.86 -23.67 -4.96
N ARG A 183 16.95 -24.99 -5.05
CA ARG A 183 16.59 -25.91 -3.94
C ARG A 183 17.68 -25.92 -2.88
#